data_AF-A0A3C0PIH5-F1
#
_entry.id   AF-A0A3C0PIH5-F1
#
_cell.length_a   1.000
_cell.length_b   1.000
_cell.length_c   1.000
_cell.angle_alpha   90.00
_cell.angle_beta   90.00
_cell.angle_gamma   90.00
#
_symmetry.space_group_name_H-M   'P 1'
#
loop_
_entity.id
_entity.type
_entity.pdbx_description
1 polymer ?
#
loop_
_entity_poly.entity_id
_entity_poly.type
_entity_poly.pdbx_seq_one_letter_code
_entity_poly.pdbx_strand_id
1 'polypeptide(L)'
;YRDYLISDDELVVWEETRLARKIDARMTPGKYLRHLREAQELTQQEIADKTDHRSTYISDMENDRTPISRMTAKKLAEIFNVSPAVFI
;
A
#
# COMPACT_ATOMS: atom_id res chain seq x y z
N TYR A 1 -15.40 21.76 -9.92
CA TYR A 1 -15.58 22.07 -8.49
C TYR A 1 -17.02 21.98 -7.98
N ARG A 2 -18.04 21.71 -8.82
CA ARG A 2 -19.46 21.81 -8.41
C ARG A 2 -20.18 20.48 -8.11
N ASP A 3 -19.54 19.33 -8.33
CA ASP A 3 -20.18 17.99 -8.21
C ASP A 3 -19.93 17.28 -6.86
N TYR A 4 -19.41 17.97 -5.85
CA TYR A 4 -19.04 17.37 -4.56
C TYR A 4 -19.92 17.82 -3.38
N LEU A 5 -20.94 18.65 -3.60
CA LEU A 5 -21.88 19.05 -2.55
C LEU A 5 -22.99 18.00 -2.44
N ILE A 6 -22.68 16.91 -1.73
CA ILE A 6 -23.69 16.08 -1.06
C ILE A 6 -24.36 17.01 -0.04
N SER A 7 -25.69 17.04 0.04
CA SER A 7 -26.40 17.87 1.02
C SER A 7 -25.87 17.57 2.42
N ASP A 8 -25.50 18.61 3.17
CA ASP A 8 -24.64 18.58 4.37
C ASP A 8 -25.10 17.70 5.56
N ASP A 9 -26.21 16.94 5.47
CA ASP A 9 -26.80 16.20 6.60
C ASP A 9 -27.02 14.70 6.39
N GLU A 10 -26.65 14.11 5.24
CA GLU A 10 -26.82 12.67 5.01
C GLU A 10 -25.53 11.89 5.37
N LEU A 11 -25.58 11.14 6.48
CA LEU A 11 -24.49 10.24 6.87
C LEU A 11 -24.36 9.11 5.84
N VAL A 12 -23.28 9.17 5.06
CA VAL A 12 -22.89 8.11 4.13
C VAL A 12 -21.78 7.25 4.70
N VAL A 13 -21.89 5.92 4.50
CA VAL A 13 -20.81 4.98 4.80
C VAL A 13 -19.62 5.34 3.90
N TRP A 14 -18.51 5.78 4.50
CA TRP A 14 -17.33 6.26 3.77
C TRP A 14 -16.87 5.28 2.69
N GLU A 15 -16.76 4.00 3.03
CA GLU A 15 -16.29 2.93 2.15
C GLU A 15 -17.14 2.75 0.89
N GLU A 16 -18.42 3.10 0.95
CA GLU A 16 -19.35 2.98 -0.18
C GLU A 16 -19.29 4.17 -1.14
N THR A 17 -18.70 5.28 -0.69
CA THR A 17 -18.61 6.49 -1.50
C THR A 17 -17.80 6.24 -2.78
N ARG A 18 -18.17 6.93 -3.87
CA ARG A 18 -17.42 6.87 -5.13
C ARG A 18 -15.97 7.31 -4.94
N LEU A 19 -15.73 8.28 -4.06
CA LEU A 19 -14.40 8.79 -3.78
C LEU A 19 -13.54 7.76 -3.05
N ALA A 20 -14.07 7.14 -1.99
CA ALA A 20 -13.35 6.08 -1.26
C ALA A 20 -12.99 4.92 -2.19
N ARG A 21 -13.94 4.41 -2.97
CA ARG A 21 -13.66 3.34 -3.96
C ARG A 21 -12.59 3.74 -4.98
N LYS A 22 -12.56 5.01 -5.41
CA LYS A 22 -11.53 5.50 -6.33
C LYS A 22 -10.17 5.66 -5.67
N ILE A 23 -10.11 5.99 -4.39
CA ILE A 23 -8.87 6.05 -3.61
C ILE A 23 -8.33 4.63 -3.40
N ASP A 24 -9.21 3.73 -2.94
CA ASP A 24 -8.89 2.33 -2.67
C ASP A 24 -8.38 1.61 -3.92
N ALA A 25 -9.08 1.76 -5.07
CA ALA A 25 -8.63 1.21 -6.35
C ALA A 25 -7.27 1.75 -6.84
N ARG A 26 -6.80 2.89 -6.30
CA ARG A 26 -5.48 3.45 -6.62
C ARG A 26 -4.39 2.97 -5.67
N MET A 27 -4.73 2.37 -4.54
CA MET A 27 -3.82 1.84 -3.54
C MET A 27 -3.53 0.36 -3.81
N THR A 28 -2.41 0.11 -4.48
CA THR A 28 -1.90 -1.24 -4.73
C THR A 28 -1.02 -1.72 -3.58
N PRO A 29 -0.83 -3.05 -3.42
CA PRO A 29 0.19 -3.61 -2.53
C PRO A 29 1.56 -2.97 -2.67
N GLY A 30 2.02 -2.71 -3.90
CA GLY A 30 3.30 -2.06 -4.18
C GLY A 30 3.37 -0.63 -3.65
N LYS A 31 2.32 0.16 -3.86
CA LYS A 31 2.24 1.53 -3.30
C LYS A 31 2.17 1.51 -1.79
N TYR A 32 1.44 0.57 -1.21
CA TYR A 32 1.37 0.43 0.25
C TYR A 32 2.74 0.13 0.85
N LEU A 33 3.51 -0.80 0.25
CA LEU A 33 4.90 -1.06 0.60
C LEU A 33 5.75 0.21 0.55
N ARG A 34 5.68 0.97 -0.56
CA ARG A 34 6.42 2.22 -0.71
C ARG A 34 6.09 3.23 0.39
N HIS A 35 4.81 3.42 0.68
CA HIS A 35 4.36 4.38 1.70
C HIS A 35 4.80 3.98 3.10
N LEU A 36 4.70 2.69 3.47
CA LEU A 36 5.21 2.22 4.75
C LEU A 36 6.73 2.40 4.86
N ARG A 37 7.46 2.09 3.80
CA ARG A 37 8.91 2.28 3.75
C ARG A 37 9.28 3.76 3.95
N GLU A 38 8.64 4.67 3.22
CA GLU A 38 8.86 6.12 3.33
C GLU A 38 8.45 6.66 4.72
N ALA A 39 7.34 6.18 5.28
CA ALA A 39 6.88 6.58 6.62
C ALA A 39 7.82 6.15 7.75
N GLN A 40 8.62 5.10 7.52
CA GLN A 40 9.66 4.63 8.45
C GLN A 40 11.07 5.12 8.08
N GLU A 41 11.19 6.02 7.10
CA GLU A 41 12.47 6.56 6.61
C GLU A 41 13.46 5.49 6.12
N LEU A 42 12.96 4.35 5.66
CA LEU A 42 13.78 3.24 5.18
C LEU A 42 14.11 3.40 3.69
N THR A 43 15.29 2.95 3.29
CA THR A 43 15.71 2.83 1.90
C THR A 43 15.23 1.50 1.29
N GLN A 44 15.15 1.43 -0.03
CA GLN A 44 14.82 0.17 -0.72
C GLN A 44 15.86 -0.92 -0.42
N GLN A 45 17.13 -0.54 -0.20
CA GLN A 45 18.20 -1.48 0.14
C GLN A 45 17.99 -2.09 1.53
N GLU A 46 17.61 -1.29 2.53
CA GLU A 46 17.35 -1.81 3.89
C GLU A 46 16.18 -2.80 3.93
N ILE A 47 15.14 -2.58 3.12
CA ILE A 47 14.06 -3.58 2.96
C ILE A 47 14.59 -4.84 2.27
N ALA A 48 15.42 -4.68 1.25
CA ALA A 48 16.02 -5.80 0.53
C ALA A 48 16.84 -6.68 1.48
N ASP A 49 17.69 -6.06 2.30
CA ASP A 49 18.54 -6.75 3.28
C ASP A 49 17.71 -7.50 4.33
N LYS A 50 16.62 -6.90 4.82
CA LYS A 50 15.71 -7.55 5.79
C LYS A 50 14.87 -8.68 5.19
N THR A 51 14.65 -8.67 3.88
CA THR A 51 13.77 -9.64 3.21
C THR A 51 14.52 -10.71 2.42
N ASP A 52 15.85 -10.61 2.37
CA ASP A 52 16.76 -11.44 1.56
C ASP A 52 16.47 -11.33 0.05
N HIS A 53 16.31 -10.07 -0.40
CA HIS A 53 16.05 -9.71 -1.79
C HIS A 53 17.06 -8.70 -2.31
N ARG A 54 17.05 -8.48 -3.63
CA ARG A 54 17.79 -7.37 -4.24
C ARG A 54 16.97 -6.08 -4.15
N SER A 55 17.61 -4.94 -3.99
CA SER A 55 16.92 -3.63 -3.98
C SER A 55 16.14 -3.36 -5.27
N THR A 56 16.60 -3.87 -6.42
CA THR A 56 15.86 -3.83 -7.69
C THR A 56 14.53 -4.57 -7.60
N TYR A 57 14.49 -5.69 -6.88
CA TYR A 57 13.26 -6.46 -6.66
C TYR A 57 12.27 -5.70 -5.78
N ILE A 58 12.76 -5.00 -4.74
CA ILE A 58 11.93 -4.09 -3.94
C ILE A 58 11.36 -2.97 -4.80
N SER A 59 12.19 -2.33 -5.63
CA SER A 59 11.75 -1.30 -6.57
C SER A 59 10.70 -1.82 -7.56
N ASP A 60 10.85 -3.04 -8.08
CA ASP A 60 9.86 -3.63 -8.98
C ASP A 60 8.54 -3.95 -8.28
N MET A 61 8.56 -4.37 -7.01
CA MET A 61 7.35 -4.51 -6.20
C MET A 61 6.68 -3.15 -5.94
N GLU A 62 7.44 -2.11 -5.58
CA GLU A 62 6.89 -0.76 -5.31
C GLU A 62 6.28 -0.07 -6.54
N ASN A 63 6.72 -0.47 -7.74
CA ASN A 63 6.21 0.05 -9.01
C ASN A 63 5.20 -0.90 -9.66
N ASP A 64 4.69 -1.90 -8.93
CA ASP A 64 3.72 -2.90 -9.41
C ASP A 64 4.20 -3.68 -10.66
N ARG A 65 5.51 -3.72 -10.93
CA ARG A 65 6.10 -4.50 -12.03
C ARG A 65 6.19 -5.98 -11.69
N THR A 66 6.33 -6.30 -10.40
CA THR A 66 6.35 -7.68 -9.89
C THR A 66 5.39 -7.81 -8.71
N PRO A 67 4.52 -8.83 -8.66
CA PRO A 67 3.63 -9.04 -7.52
C PRO A 67 4.40 -9.45 -6.27
N ILE A 68 3.88 -9.06 -5.10
CA ILE A 68 4.44 -9.46 -3.81
C ILE A 68 4.04 -10.92 -3.52
N SER A 69 5.02 -11.80 -3.33
CA SER A 69 4.73 -13.19 -2.98
C SER A 69 4.12 -13.29 -1.56
N ARG A 70 3.31 -14.32 -1.28
CA ARG A 70 2.74 -14.54 0.07
C ARG A 70 3.81 -14.66 1.16
N MET A 71 4.97 -15.21 0.83
CA MET A 71 6.09 -15.33 1.77
C MET A 71 6.73 -13.96 2.04
N THR A 72 6.95 -13.16 1.00
CA THR A 72 7.45 -11.78 1.14
C THR A 72 6.45 -10.90 1.91
N ALA A 73 5.15 -11.02 1.62
CA ALA A 73 4.09 -10.29 2.33
C ALA A 73 4.12 -10.53 3.84
N LYS A 74 4.37 -11.77 4.29
CA LYS A 74 4.53 -12.08 5.72
C LYS A 74 5.75 -11.40 6.33
N LYS A 75 6.90 -11.46 5.66
CA LYS A 75 8.12 -10.77 6.12
C LYS A 75 7.92 -9.25 6.22
N LEU A 76 7.28 -8.65 5.21
CA LEU A 76 6.97 -7.21 5.21
C LEU A 76 5.98 -6.84 6.32
N ALA A 77 4.95 -7.68 6.53
CA ALA A 77 4.00 -7.51 7.62
C ALA A 77 4.67 -7.49 9.00
N GLU A 78 5.66 -8.37 9.21
CA GLU A 78 6.47 -8.38 10.44
C GLU A 78 7.34 -7.13 10.58
N ILE A 79 8.00 -6.69 9.49
CA ILE A 79 8.85 -5.48 9.50
C ILE A 79 8.03 -4.23 9.85
N PHE A 80 6.84 -4.09 9.26
CA PHE A 80 6.01 -2.91 9.40
C PHE A 80 4.96 -3.01 10.51
N ASN A 81 4.85 -4.16 11.17
CA ASN A 81 3.82 -4.46 12.17
C ASN A 81 2.39 -4.21 11.66
N VAL A 82 2.07 -4.74 10.48
CA VAL A 82 0.75 -4.63 9.82
C VAL A 82 0.19 -6.01 9.47
N SER A 83 -1.09 -6.07 9.08
CA SER A 83 -1.66 -7.31 8.54
C SER A 83 -1.05 -7.63 7.17
N PRO A 84 -0.66 -8.89 6.88
CA PRO A 84 -0.15 -9.27 5.55
C PRO A 84 -1.20 -9.13 4.43
N ALA A 85 -2.49 -8.99 4.76
CA ALA A 85 -3.56 -8.80 3.78
C ALA A 85 -3.42 -7.51 2.97
N VAL A 86 -2.73 -6.49 3.49
CA VAL A 86 -2.48 -5.23 2.78
C VAL A 86 -1.54 -5.40 1.58
N PHE A 87 -0.84 -6.53 1.49
CA PHE A 87 0.11 -6.84 0.43
C PHE A 87 -0.40 -7.90 -0.56
N ILE A 88 -1.67 -8.33 -0.47
CA ILE A 88 -2.25 -9.46 -1.22
C ILE A 88 -3.48 -9.01 -2.01
#